data_AF-A0A7M3NJ77-F1
#
_entry.id   AF-A0A7M3NJ77-F1
#
_cell.length_a   1.000
_cell.length_b   1.000
_cell.length_c   1.000
_cell.angle_alpha   90.00
_cell.angle_beta   90.00
_cell.angle_gamma   90.00
#
_symmetry.space_group_name_H-M   'P 1'
#
loop_
_entity.id
_entity.type
_entity.pdbx_description
1 polymer ?
#
loop_
_entity_poly.entity_id
_entity_poly.type
_entity_poly.pdbx_seq_one_letter_code
_entity_poly.pdbx_strand_id
1 'polypeptide(L)'
;MADCCRHDTSCKKVRGTLVYAPPKRGKLRDVPLDPEVSAALQEHMDRFPPVEVTLPWLTPTGPKVTHRLVFTSSIGAAIWSQGFNDQAWKPALASAGIIPAPEKGERYAAAREHGMHALRHFYASVLLDAGENIKALSLYLSHSDPGFTLRVYTHLMPSSETRTRKAIRSMYEAASRARSRAA
;
A
#
# COMPACT_ATOMS: atom_id res chain seq x y z
N MET A 1 -19.77 3.78 -3.39
CA MET A 1 -18.67 2.85 -3.04
C MET A 1 -17.86 3.51 -1.92
N ALA A 2 -17.13 2.78 -1.09
CA ALA A 2 -16.41 3.40 0.03
C ALA A 2 -15.22 4.22 -0.48
N ASP A 3 -15.08 5.46 -0.02
CA ASP A 3 -13.97 6.36 -0.40
C ASP A 3 -12.64 6.00 0.29
N CYS A 4 -12.64 4.92 1.08
CA CYS A 4 -11.48 4.44 1.81
C CYS A 4 -11.47 2.92 2.02
N CYS A 5 -10.27 2.34 2.14
CA CYS A 5 -10.05 0.94 2.45
C CYS A 5 -9.60 0.78 3.91
N ARG A 6 -10.46 0.19 4.74
CA ARG A 6 -10.16 -0.09 6.16
C ARG A 6 -9.32 -1.35 6.31
N HIS A 7 -8.29 -1.27 7.15
CA HIS A 7 -7.46 -2.42 7.51
C HIS A 7 -7.65 -2.79 8.99
N ASP A 8 -8.38 -3.87 9.24
CA ASP A 8 -8.72 -4.35 10.60
C ASP A 8 -8.22 -5.77 10.92
N THR A 9 -7.84 -6.52 9.89
CA THR A 9 -7.42 -7.91 9.96
C THR A 9 -6.25 -8.15 9.01
N SER A 10 -5.36 -9.08 9.36
CA SER A 10 -4.23 -9.46 8.52
C SER A 10 -4.07 -10.97 8.48
N CYS A 11 -3.69 -11.49 7.30
CA CYS A 11 -3.31 -12.88 7.13
C CYS A 11 -1.79 -13.02 7.33
N LYS A 12 -1.35 -13.99 8.15
CA LYS A 12 0.06 -14.20 8.50
C LYS A 12 0.40 -15.69 8.47
N LYS A 13 1.67 -16.02 8.19
CA LYS A 13 2.19 -17.38 8.31
C LYS A 13 2.68 -17.63 9.74
N VAL A 14 2.15 -18.65 10.41
CA VAL A 14 2.60 -19.14 11.72
C VAL A 14 2.84 -20.64 11.62
N ARG A 15 4.10 -21.07 11.84
CA ARG A 15 4.51 -22.49 11.80
C ARG A 15 4.06 -23.25 10.53
N GLY A 16 4.08 -22.58 9.38
CA GLY A 16 3.68 -23.22 8.11
C GLY A 16 2.18 -23.18 7.81
N THR A 17 1.37 -22.54 8.64
CA THR A 17 -0.09 -22.38 8.43
C THR A 17 -0.44 -20.90 8.30
N LEU A 18 -1.37 -20.56 7.41
CA LEU A 18 -1.96 -19.22 7.36
C LEU A 18 -2.99 -19.06 8.48
N VAL A 19 -2.88 -17.96 9.21
CA VAL A 19 -3.79 -17.58 10.29
C VAL A 19 -4.24 -16.13 10.09
N TYR A 20 -5.46 -15.83 10.52
CA TYR A 20 -5.88 -14.43 10.69
C TYR A 20 -5.36 -13.89 12.01
N ALA A 21 -5.04 -12.60 12.04
CA ALA A 21 -4.57 -11.92 13.23
C ALA A 21 -4.82 -10.41 13.14
N PRO A 22 -4.83 -9.70 14.27
CA PRO A 22 -4.91 -8.25 14.26
C PRO A 22 -3.75 -7.63 13.46
N PRO A 23 -3.97 -6.45 12.85
CA PRO A 23 -2.93 -5.66 12.20
C PRO A 23 -1.73 -5.50 13.13
N LYS A 24 -0.54 -5.31 12.56
CA LYS A 24 0.67 -5.10 13.33
C LYS A 24 0.45 -3.94 14.31
N ARG A 25 0.56 -4.23 15.62
CA ARG A 25 0.32 -3.29 16.75
C ARG A 25 -1.13 -2.84 16.94
N GLY A 26 -2.13 -3.53 16.36
CA GLY A 26 -3.55 -3.25 16.58
C GLY A 26 -4.05 -1.92 16.03
N LYS A 27 -3.25 -1.24 15.18
CA LYS A 27 -3.62 0.06 14.62
C LYS A 27 -4.50 -0.14 13.38
N LEU A 28 -5.77 0.25 13.53
CA LEU A 28 -6.69 0.40 12.40
C LEU A 28 -6.27 1.60 11.56
N ARG A 29 -6.50 1.53 10.26
CA ARG A 29 -6.34 2.68 9.36
C ARG A 29 -7.31 2.60 8.21
N ASP A 30 -7.68 3.79 7.75
CA ASP A 30 -8.38 3.99 6.50
C ASP A 30 -7.37 4.61 5.52
N VAL A 31 -7.25 4.00 4.34
CA VAL A 31 -6.42 4.53 3.24
C VAL A 31 -7.39 5.07 2.19
N PRO A 32 -7.29 6.35 1.81
CA PRO A 32 -8.13 6.91 0.74
C PRO A 32 -7.98 6.08 -0.54
N LEU A 33 -9.10 5.83 -1.21
CA LEU A 33 -9.11 5.17 -2.52
C LEU A 33 -9.49 6.19 -3.58
N ASP A 34 -8.62 6.34 -4.57
CA ASP A 34 -8.94 7.10 -5.78
C ASP A 34 -10.08 6.40 -6.55
N PRO A 35 -10.99 7.15 -7.21
CA PRO A 35 -12.08 6.56 -8.00
C PRO A 35 -11.62 5.56 -9.05
N GLU A 36 -10.47 5.76 -9.69
CA GLU A 36 -9.93 4.82 -10.67
C GLU A 36 -9.53 3.48 -10.02
N VAL A 37 -8.91 3.55 -8.82
CA VAL A 37 -8.54 2.34 -8.05
C VAL A 37 -9.79 1.61 -7.55
N SER A 38 -10.80 2.34 -7.09
CA SER A 38 -12.09 1.77 -6.69
C SER A 38 -12.79 1.08 -7.87
N ALA A 39 -12.77 1.69 -9.06
CA ALA A 39 -13.33 1.11 -10.27
C ALA A 39 -12.60 -0.19 -10.67
N ALA A 40 -11.26 -0.17 -10.66
CA ALA A 40 -10.46 -1.36 -10.96
C ALA A 40 -10.72 -2.51 -9.95
N LEU A 41 -10.91 -2.17 -8.66
CA LEU A 41 -11.26 -3.16 -7.65
C LEU A 41 -12.66 -3.75 -7.90
N GLN A 42 -13.62 -2.92 -8.30
CA GLN A 42 -14.96 -3.39 -8.65
C GLN A 42 -14.94 -4.32 -9.87
N GLU A 43 -14.26 -3.93 -10.95
CA GLU A 43 -14.12 -4.77 -12.14
C GLU A 43 -13.49 -6.13 -11.79
N HIS A 44 -12.47 -6.12 -10.92
CA HIS A 44 -11.88 -7.35 -10.40
C HIS A 44 -12.90 -8.20 -9.64
N MET A 45 -13.70 -7.61 -8.74
CA MET A 45 -14.73 -8.33 -7.99
C MET A 45 -15.86 -8.89 -8.87
N ASP A 46 -16.20 -8.20 -9.95
CA ASP A 46 -17.21 -8.65 -10.90
C ASP A 46 -16.71 -9.88 -11.68
N ARG A 47 -15.43 -9.87 -12.08
CA ARG A 47 -14.78 -10.99 -12.76
C ARG A 47 -14.43 -12.14 -11.82
N PHE A 48 -14.05 -11.83 -10.59
CA PHE A 48 -13.60 -12.75 -9.55
C PHE A 48 -14.36 -12.46 -8.25
N PRO A 49 -15.57 -13.03 -8.09
CA PRO A 49 -16.41 -12.77 -6.92
C PRO A 49 -15.65 -13.03 -5.61
N PRO A 50 -15.70 -12.10 -4.63
CA PRO A 50 -14.98 -12.27 -3.37
C PRO A 50 -15.45 -13.51 -2.60
N VAL A 51 -14.48 -14.32 -2.13
CA VAL A 51 -14.69 -15.67 -1.61
C VAL A 51 -14.57 -15.69 -0.09
N GLU A 52 -15.43 -16.43 0.59
CA GLU A 52 -15.30 -16.67 2.03
C GLU A 52 -14.18 -17.68 2.32
N VAL A 53 -13.22 -17.26 3.14
CA VAL A 53 -12.08 -18.10 3.52
C VAL A 53 -11.97 -18.17 5.04
N THR A 54 -12.05 -19.39 5.55
CA THR A 54 -11.96 -19.70 6.97
C THR A 54 -10.53 -20.09 7.34
N LEU A 55 -9.90 -19.33 8.24
CA LEU A 55 -8.58 -19.66 8.78
C LEU A 55 -8.59 -19.63 10.31
N PRO A 56 -7.66 -20.32 10.98
CA PRO A 56 -7.46 -20.17 12.42
C PRO A 56 -7.08 -18.74 12.82
N TRP A 57 -7.46 -18.32 14.02
CA TRP A 57 -7.10 -17.03 14.60
C TRP A 57 -5.85 -17.13 15.47
N LEU A 58 -4.87 -16.27 15.23
CA LEU A 58 -3.56 -16.12 15.91
C LEU A 58 -2.62 -17.33 15.84
N THR A 59 -3.11 -18.53 16.07
CA THR A 59 -2.34 -19.77 16.10
C THR A 59 -2.99 -20.83 15.22
N PRO A 60 -2.24 -21.82 14.70
CA PRO A 60 -2.79 -22.88 13.84
C PRO A 60 -3.92 -23.70 14.49
N THR A 61 -3.96 -23.74 15.82
CA THR A 61 -4.98 -24.45 16.62
C THR A 61 -6.00 -23.50 17.25
N GLY A 62 -5.97 -22.21 16.87
CA GLY A 62 -6.90 -21.21 17.38
C GLY A 62 -8.31 -21.38 16.82
N PRO A 63 -9.28 -20.60 17.33
CA PRO A 63 -10.65 -20.63 16.82
C PRO A 63 -10.66 -20.22 15.35
N LYS A 64 -11.53 -20.86 14.55
CA LYS A 64 -11.68 -20.55 13.14
C LYS A 64 -12.51 -19.28 12.98
N VAL A 65 -12.05 -18.38 12.12
CA VAL A 65 -12.79 -17.18 11.74
C VAL A 65 -12.85 -17.08 10.22
N THR A 66 -13.94 -16.54 9.71
CA THR A 66 -14.23 -16.43 8.28
C THR A 66 -14.19 -14.98 7.87
N HIS A 67 -13.46 -14.69 6.80
CA HIS A 67 -13.47 -13.38 6.15
C HIS A 67 -13.71 -13.55 4.66
N ARG A 68 -14.34 -12.55 4.05
CA ARG A 68 -14.54 -12.48 2.60
C ARG A 68 -13.32 -11.82 1.96
N LEU A 69 -12.61 -12.55 1.12
CA LEU A 69 -11.37 -12.11 0.46
C LEU A 69 -11.66 -11.68 -0.97
N VAL A 70 -11.22 -10.47 -1.33
CA VAL A 70 -11.30 -9.95 -2.72
C VAL A 70 -10.25 -10.60 -3.63
N PHE A 71 -9.06 -10.86 -3.09
CA PHE A 71 -7.98 -11.53 -3.80
C PHE A 71 -7.76 -12.92 -3.21
N THR A 72 -7.92 -13.94 -4.04
CA THR A 72 -7.68 -15.35 -3.70
C THR A 72 -6.79 -16.01 -4.75
N SER A 73 -6.23 -17.17 -4.41
CA SER A 73 -5.55 -18.02 -5.39
C SER A 73 -6.53 -18.62 -6.39
N SER A 74 -6.04 -19.26 -7.45
CA SER A 74 -6.86 -19.94 -8.46
C SER A 74 -7.80 -21.03 -7.89
N ILE A 75 -7.51 -21.52 -6.68
CA ILE A 75 -8.34 -22.51 -5.97
C ILE A 75 -9.25 -21.88 -4.90
N GLY A 76 -9.38 -20.55 -4.87
CA GLY A 76 -10.24 -19.84 -3.91
C GLY A 76 -9.68 -19.75 -2.48
N ALA A 77 -8.39 -20.05 -2.28
CA ALA A 77 -7.76 -19.98 -0.97
C ALA A 77 -7.06 -18.62 -0.73
N ALA A 78 -6.75 -18.33 0.54
CA ALA A 78 -5.91 -17.19 0.88
C ALA A 78 -4.55 -17.26 0.17
N ILE A 79 -4.11 -16.12 -0.36
CA ILE A 79 -2.88 -16.04 -1.14
C ILE A 79 -1.66 -16.19 -0.22
N TRP A 80 -0.77 -17.12 -0.60
CA TRP A 80 0.56 -17.21 -0.02
C TRP A 80 1.47 -16.17 -0.68
N SER A 81 2.13 -15.32 0.12
CA SER A 81 3.02 -14.28 -0.41
C SER A 81 4.11 -14.85 -1.33
N GLN A 82 4.70 -15.99 -0.97
CA GLN A 82 5.70 -16.66 -1.78
C GLN A 82 5.12 -17.20 -3.09
N GLY A 83 3.97 -17.87 -3.03
CA GLY A 83 3.28 -18.38 -4.22
C GLY A 83 2.92 -17.25 -5.19
N PHE A 84 2.36 -16.15 -4.68
CA PHE A 84 2.09 -14.97 -5.48
C PHE A 84 3.35 -14.36 -6.10
N ASN A 85 4.42 -14.25 -5.31
CA ASN A 85 5.67 -13.67 -5.77
C ASN A 85 6.26 -14.46 -6.94
N ASP A 86 6.24 -15.79 -6.84
CA ASP A 86 6.87 -16.67 -7.82
C ASP A 86 5.98 -16.93 -9.04
N GLN A 87 4.65 -16.97 -8.87
CA GLN A 87 3.70 -17.34 -9.93
C GLN A 87 3.08 -16.16 -10.67
N ALA A 88 2.99 -14.99 -10.05
CA ALA A 88 2.33 -13.82 -10.63
C ALA A 88 3.27 -12.63 -10.73
N TRP A 89 3.88 -12.24 -9.61
CA TRP A 89 4.64 -10.98 -9.54
C TRP A 89 5.92 -10.99 -10.39
N LYS A 90 6.80 -11.97 -10.20
CA LYS A 90 8.05 -12.05 -10.97
C LYS A 90 7.83 -12.27 -12.47
N PRO A 91 6.88 -13.12 -12.90
CA PRO A 91 6.47 -13.19 -14.30
C PRO A 91 5.99 -11.84 -14.86
N ALA A 92 5.19 -11.09 -14.10
CA ALA A 92 4.75 -9.75 -14.53
C ALA A 92 5.93 -8.78 -14.68
N LEU A 93 6.88 -8.78 -13.74
CA LEU A 93 8.09 -7.95 -13.84
C LEU A 93 8.93 -8.30 -15.07
N ALA A 94 9.09 -9.58 -15.37
CA ALA A 94 9.83 -10.02 -16.55
C ALA A 94 9.10 -9.67 -17.85
N SER A 95 7.78 -9.85 -17.89
CA SER A 95 6.95 -9.42 -19.01
C SER A 95 7.01 -7.90 -19.25
N ALA A 96 7.21 -7.12 -18.19
CA ALA A 96 7.40 -5.67 -18.27
C ALA A 96 8.86 -5.25 -18.56
N GLY A 97 9.79 -6.20 -18.71
CA GLY A 97 11.20 -5.92 -18.98
C GLY A 97 11.99 -5.36 -17.79
N ILE A 98 11.45 -5.45 -16.58
CA ILE A 98 12.10 -4.93 -15.35
C ILE A 98 13.18 -5.89 -14.85
N ILE A 99 12.96 -7.20 -15.02
CA ILE A 99 13.92 -8.24 -14.68
C ILE A 99 14.08 -9.21 -15.86
N PRO A 100 15.22 -9.90 -16.00
CA PRO A 100 15.33 -10.95 -17.00
C PRO A 100 14.39 -12.13 -16.68
N ALA A 101 13.92 -12.79 -17.73
CA ALA A 101 13.30 -14.10 -17.59
C ALA A 101 14.35 -15.13 -17.15
N PRO A 102 14.00 -16.08 -16.26
CA PRO A 102 14.93 -17.12 -15.84
C PRO A 102 15.17 -18.10 -17.00
N GLU A 103 16.31 -18.78 -16.97
CA GLU A 103 16.53 -19.90 -17.86
C GLU A 103 15.55 -21.05 -17.54
N LYS A 104 15.38 -21.96 -18.50
CA LYS A 104 14.44 -23.07 -18.36
C LYS A 104 14.81 -23.95 -17.17
N GLY A 105 13.92 -24.04 -16.19
CA GLY A 105 14.11 -24.83 -14.97
C GLY A 105 14.72 -24.06 -13.80
N GLU A 106 15.12 -22.80 -14.02
CA GLU A 106 15.62 -21.93 -12.97
C GLU A 106 14.52 -21.10 -12.32
N ARG A 107 14.83 -20.55 -11.15
CA ARG A 107 13.99 -19.56 -10.48
C ARG A 107 14.45 -18.16 -10.86
N TYR A 108 13.50 -17.23 -10.97
CA TYR A 108 13.82 -15.80 -11.02
C TYR A 108 14.77 -15.40 -9.89
N ALA A 109 15.75 -14.56 -10.21
CA ALA A 109 16.70 -14.02 -9.26
C ALA A 109 16.01 -13.47 -7.99
N ALA A 110 16.62 -13.74 -6.84
CA ALA A 110 16.16 -13.21 -5.56
C ALA A 110 16.74 -11.80 -5.38
N ALA A 111 15.99 -10.78 -5.77
CA ALA A 111 16.36 -9.39 -5.52
C ALA A 111 15.33 -8.75 -4.61
N ARG A 112 15.79 -8.17 -3.49
CA ARG A 112 14.92 -7.54 -2.49
C ARG A 112 14.15 -6.35 -3.06
N GLU A 113 14.78 -5.62 -3.99
CA GLU A 113 14.21 -4.48 -4.72
C GLU A 113 13.10 -4.87 -5.71
N HIS A 114 13.06 -6.13 -6.14
CA HIS A 114 12.04 -6.65 -7.06
C HIS A 114 10.92 -7.40 -6.34
N GLY A 115 10.80 -7.30 -5.02
CA GLY A 115 9.66 -7.82 -4.28
C GLY A 115 8.45 -6.90 -4.36
N MET A 116 7.26 -7.41 -4.00
CA MET A 116 6.01 -6.63 -3.93
C MET A 116 6.08 -5.38 -3.05
N HIS A 117 7.06 -5.31 -2.13
CA HIS A 117 7.32 -4.12 -1.33
C HIS A 117 7.71 -2.90 -2.19
N ALA A 118 8.20 -3.11 -3.41
CA ALA A 118 8.47 -2.05 -4.37
C ALA A 118 7.23 -1.21 -4.69
N LEU A 119 6.03 -1.81 -4.80
CA LEU A 119 4.79 -1.07 -5.03
C LEU A 119 4.47 -0.10 -3.89
N ARG A 120 4.79 -0.48 -2.66
CA ARG A 120 4.63 0.40 -1.50
C ARG A 120 5.63 1.56 -1.52
N HIS A 121 6.86 1.31 -1.98
CA HIS A 121 7.83 2.38 -2.20
C HIS A 121 7.37 3.32 -3.33
N PHE A 122 6.84 2.77 -4.42
CA PHE A 122 6.27 3.54 -5.52
C PHE A 122 5.12 4.44 -5.04
N TYR A 123 4.15 3.88 -4.31
CA TYR A 123 3.04 4.65 -3.72
C TYR A 123 3.53 5.81 -2.84
N ALA A 124 4.52 5.54 -1.98
CA ALA A 124 5.12 6.58 -1.15
C ALA A 124 5.83 7.67 -1.97
N SER A 125 6.53 7.26 -3.04
CA SER A 125 7.27 8.16 -3.93
C SER A 125 6.33 9.11 -4.67
N VAL A 126 5.26 8.57 -5.27
CA VAL A 126 4.25 9.36 -6.00
C VAL A 126 3.59 10.39 -5.09
N LEU A 127 3.19 9.99 -3.87
CA LEU A 127 2.56 10.92 -2.93
C LEU A 127 3.51 12.04 -2.48
N LEU A 128 4.78 11.73 -2.22
CA LEU A 128 5.75 12.75 -1.80
C LEU A 128 6.12 13.70 -2.91
N ASP A 129 6.25 13.21 -4.14
CA ASP A 129 6.49 14.04 -5.32
C ASP A 129 5.32 15.03 -5.55
N ALA A 130 4.08 14.54 -5.38
CA ALA A 130 2.87 15.37 -5.39
C ALA A 130 2.79 16.36 -4.21
N GLY A 131 3.68 16.27 -3.23
CA GLY A 131 3.75 17.18 -2.08
C GLY A 131 2.83 16.81 -0.92
N GLU A 132 2.40 15.55 -0.83
CA GLU A 132 1.58 15.03 0.28
C GLU A 132 2.29 15.20 1.63
N ASN A 133 1.50 15.35 2.69
CA ASN A 133 2.05 15.52 4.02
C ASN A 133 2.70 14.22 4.52
N ILE A 134 3.96 14.29 4.94
CA ILE A 134 4.70 13.14 5.47
C ILE A 134 4.01 12.45 6.66
N LYS A 135 3.27 13.20 7.48
CA LYS A 135 2.47 12.65 8.59
C LYS A 135 1.30 11.84 8.06
N ALA A 136 0.60 12.33 7.04
CA ALA A 136 -0.49 11.61 6.38
C ALA A 136 0.04 10.33 5.71
N LEU A 137 1.13 10.43 4.96
CA LEU A 137 1.78 9.26 4.38
C LEU A 137 2.21 8.23 5.43
N SER A 138 2.81 8.68 6.54
CA SER A 138 3.21 7.79 7.64
C SER A 138 2.03 7.04 8.25
N LEU A 139 0.85 7.68 8.32
CA LEU A 139 -0.39 7.05 8.77
C LEU A 139 -0.88 5.99 7.77
N TYR A 140 -0.95 6.32 6.48
CA TYR A 140 -1.36 5.37 5.43
C TYR A 140 -0.47 4.14 5.38
N LEU A 141 0.84 4.35 5.57
CA LEU A 141 1.82 3.28 5.64
C LEU A 141 1.84 2.57 7.01
N SER A 142 1.19 3.08 8.06
CA SER A 142 1.32 2.53 9.43
C SER A 142 2.75 2.49 9.95
N HIS A 143 3.55 3.49 9.60
CA HIS A 143 4.84 3.68 10.26
C HIS A 143 4.59 4.25 11.65
N SER A 144 5.02 3.52 12.68
CA SER A 144 4.89 3.98 14.07
C SER A 144 5.76 5.19 14.37
N ASP A 145 6.81 5.40 13.58
CA ASP A 145 7.74 6.51 13.66
C ASP A 145 7.72 7.26 12.31
N PRO A 146 7.17 8.49 12.24
CA PRO A 146 7.27 9.33 11.05
C PRO A 146 8.72 9.61 10.64
N GLY A 147 9.66 9.59 11.59
CA GLY A 147 11.09 9.68 11.34
C GLY A 147 11.62 8.51 10.52
N PHE A 148 11.00 7.32 10.59
CA PHE A 148 11.30 6.22 9.68
C PHE A 148 10.88 6.55 8.25
N THR A 149 9.67 7.08 8.03
CA THR A 149 9.21 7.54 6.71
C THR A 149 10.13 8.64 6.17
N LEU A 150 10.50 9.60 7.01
CA LEU A 150 11.41 10.69 6.66
C LEU A 150 12.76 10.12 6.21
N ARG A 151 13.42 9.30 7.02
CA ARG A 151 14.72 8.70 6.67
C ARG A 151 14.69 7.90 5.36
N VAL A 152 13.57 7.22 5.07
CA VAL A 152 13.46 6.37 3.87
C VAL A 152 13.18 7.18 2.62
N TYR A 153 12.43 8.28 2.70
CA TYR A 153 11.90 8.97 1.51
C TYR A 153 12.25 10.45 1.38
N THR A 154 13.01 11.05 2.30
CA THR A 154 13.43 12.46 2.25
C THR A 154 14.05 12.86 0.92
N HIS A 155 14.82 11.97 0.30
CA HIS A 155 15.50 12.21 -0.96
C HIS A 155 14.56 12.42 -2.15
N LEU A 156 13.28 12.06 -2.01
CA LEU A 156 12.25 12.23 -3.04
C LEU A 156 11.47 13.53 -2.91
N MET A 157 11.67 14.28 -1.81
CA MET A 157 10.97 15.55 -1.64
C MET A 157 11.54 16.59 -2.61
N PRO A 158 10.70 17.17 -3.49
CA PRO A 158 11.16 18.24 -4.39
C PRO A 158 11.78 19.38 -3.59
N SER A 159 12.84 20.02 -4.11
CA SER A 159 13.42 21.19 -3.46
C SER A 159 12.33 22.25 -3.30
N SER A 160 11.99 22.55 -2.06
CA SER A 160 10.77 23.27 -1.73
C SER A 160 10.89 24.78 -1.90
N GLU A 161 12.02 25.30 -2.39
CA GLU A 161 12.30 26.74 -2.38
C GLU A 161 11.23 27.56 -3.11
N THR A 162 10.84 27.16 -4.31
CA THR A 162 9.80 27.83 -5.10
C THR A 162 8.43 27.74 -4.41
N ARG A 163 8.10 26.58 -3.83
CA ARG A 163 6.85 26.36 -3.08
C ARG A 163 6.81 27.22 -1.81
N THR A 164 7.93 27.29 -1.08
CA THR A 164 8.10 28.13 0.11
C THR A 164 7.93 29.60 -0.22
N ARG A 165 8.62 30.11 -1.25
CA ARG A 165 8.48 31.51 -1.68
C ARG A 165 7.04 31.83 -2.07
N LYS A 166 6.37 30.94 -2.82
CA LYS A 166 4.97 31.09 -3.21
C LYS A 166 4.03 31.12 -2.01
N ALA A 167 4.23 30.23 -1.02
CA ALA A 167 3.41 30.16 0.18
C ALA A 167 3.52 31.45 1.03
N ILE A 168 4.75 31.90 1.30
CA ILE A 168 5.00 33.14 2.05
C ILE A 168 4.42 34.35 1.31
N ARG A 169 4.62 34.44 -0.01
CA ARG A 169 4.04 35.50 -0.84
C ARG A 169 2.52 35.52 -0.74
N SER A 170 1.87 34.36 -0.89
CA SER A 170 0.41 34.25 -0.85
C SER A 170 -0.16 34.71 0.51
N MET A 171 0.51 34.37 1.61
CA MET A 171 0.14 34.83 2.96
C MET A 171 0.21 36.36 3.08
N TYR A 172 1.31 36.98 2.62
CA TYR A 172 1.45 38.45 2.67
C TYR A 172 0.46 39.17 1.74
N GLU A 173 0.15 38.61 0.56
CA GLU A 173 -0.87 39.14 -0.34
C GLU A 173 -2.29 39.02 0.26
N ALA A 174 -2.59 37.93 0.98
CA ALA A 174 -3.86 37.81 1.69
C ALA A 174 -3.97 38.82 2.85
N ALA A 175 -2.90 38.97 3.65
CA ALA A 175 -2.87 39.90 4.77
C ALA A 175 -2.96 41.37 4.33
N SER A 176 -2.34 41.73 3.20
CA SER A 176 -2.44 43.07 2.62
C SER A 176 -3.86 43.35 2.10
N ARG A 177 -4.48 42.42 1.38
CA ARG A 177 -5.88 42.53 0.94
C ARG A 177 -6.88 42.70 2.11
N ALA A 178 -6.66 41.99 3.21
CA ALA A 178 -7.49 42.12 4.41
C ALA A 178 -7.37 43.51 5.05
N ARG A 179 -6.15 44.07 5.13
CA ARG A 179 -5.93 45.44 5.62
C ARG A 179 -6.57 46.50 4.72
N SER A 180 -6.47 46.35 3.40
CA SER A 180 -7.07 47.29 2.44
C SER A 180 -8.60 47.25 2.38
N ARG A 181 -9.24 46.19 2.89
CA ARG A 181 -10.72 46.10 3.00
C ARG A 181 -11.26 46.65 4.31
N ALA A 182 -10.40 46.81 5.32
CA ALA A 182 -10.78 47.29 6.65
C ALA A 182 -10.53 48.81 6.83
N ALA A 183 -9.92 49.45 5.82
CA ALA A 183 -9.73 50.89 5.71
C ALA A 183 -10.72 51.47 4.70
#